data_AF-A0A2S7XU62-F1
#
_entry.id   AF-A0A2S7XU62-F1
#
_cell.length_a   1.000
_cell.length_b   1.000
_cell.length_c   1.000
_cell.angle_alpha   90.00
_cell.angle_beta   90.00
_cell.angle_gamma   90.00
#
_symmetry.space_group_name_H-M   'P 1'
#
loop_
_entity.id
_entity.type
_entity.pdbx_description
1 polymer ?
#
loop_
_entity_poly.entity_id
_entity_poly.type
_entity_poly.pdbx_seq_one_letter_code
_entity_poly.pdbx_strand_id
1 'polypeptide(L)' 'MSALMTLDQALETVLQLPCEQQEMLVQILQLRQIEIRRAEIAAEAQYAVNSFYAGQLQASSAEAAIAQLHQFIAQDE' A
#
# COMPACT_ATOMS: atom_id res chain seq x y z
N MET A 1 -25.79 -7.26 -1.56
CA MET A 1 -25.31 -7.55 -2.92
C MET A 1 -24.60 -6.30 -3.42
N SER A 2 -23.27 -6.29 -3.45
CA SER A 2 -22.52 -5.21 -4.09
C SER A 2 -22.64 -5.40 -5.59
N ALA A 3 -23.26 -4.45 -6.29
CA ALA A 3 -23.21 -4.43 -7.75
C ALA A 3 -21.74 -4.27 -8.18
N LEU A 4 -21.29 -5.09 -9.13
CA LEU A 4 -19.99 -4.93 -9.76
C LEU A 4 -20.09 -3.73 -10.70
N MET A 5 -19.95 -2.55 -10.13
CA MET A 5 -19.92 -1.29 -10.87
C MET A 5 -18.62 -1.24 -11.65
N THR A 6 -18.68 -0.97 -12.95
CA THR A 6 -17.48 -0.82 -13.76
C THR A 6 -16.79 0.50 -13.44
N LEU A 7 -15.49 0.60 -13.75
CA LEU A 7 -14.75 1.85 -13.56
C LEU A 7 -15.39 3.01 -14.33
N ASP A 8 -15.83 2.76 -15.58
CA ASP A 8 -16.48 3.77 -16.40
C ASP A 8 -17.79 4.28 -15.77
N GLN A 9 -18.62 3.38 -15.24
CA GLN A 9 -19.84 3.76 -14.53
C GLN A 9 -19.55 4.59 -13.26
N ALA A 10 -18.43 4.29 -12.58
CA ALA A 10 -17.98 5.07 -11.43
C ALA A 10 -17.51 6.46 -11.82
N LEU A 11 -16.75 6.58 -12.90
CA LEU A 11 -16.33 7.87 -13.42
C LEU A 11 -17.54 8.71 -13.84
N GLU A 12 -18.51 8.14 -14.57
CA GLU A 12 -19.73 8.85 -14.95
C GLU A 12 -20.49 9.41 -13.74
N THR A 13 -20.57 8.62 -12.66
CA THR A 13 -21.23 9.04 -11.41
C THR A 13 -20.47 10.16 -10.71
N VAL A 14 -19.14 10.06 -10.64
CA VAL A 14 -18.28 11.08 -10.02
C VAL A 14 -18.33 12.38 -10.81
N LEU A 15 -18.40 12.32 -12.14
CA LEU A 15 -18.49 13.48 -13.00
C LEU A 15 -19.81 14.26 -12.83
N GLN A 16 -20.85 13.67 -12.23
CA GLN A 16 -22.08 14.39 -11.86
C GLN A 16 -21.93 15.25 -10.60
N LEU A 17 -20.86 15.05 -9.81
CA LEU A 17 -20.60 15.85 -8.62
C LEU A 17 -20.08 17.26 -9.01
N PRO A 18 -20.32 18.29 -8.19
CA PRO A 18 -19.64 19.58 -8.33
C PRO A 18 -18.12 19.44 -8.32
N CYS A 19 -17.41 20.31 -9.05
CA CYS A 19 -15.94 20.28 -9.19
C CYS A 19 -15.21 20.15 -7.84
N GLU A 20 -15.62 20.93 -6.85
CA GLU A 20 -15.06 20.88 -5.49
C GLU A 20 -15.24 19.50 -4.84
N GLN A 21 -16.40 18.87 -5.01
CA GLN A 21 -16.66 17.53 -4.47
C GLN A 21 -15.88 16.44 -5.21
N GLN A 22 -15.60 16.62 -6.50
CA GLN A 22 -14.71 15.72 -7.25
C GLN A 22 -13.28 15.78 -6.70
N GLU A 23 -12.76 16.99 -6.45
CA GLU A 23 -11.43 17.18 -5.85
C GLU A 23 -11.35 16.58 -4.44
N MET A 24 -12.38 16.80 -3.62
CA MET A 24 -12.47 16.18 -2.30
C MET A 24 -12.47 14.65 -2.39
N LEU A 25 -13.19 14.07 -3.34
CA LEU A 25 -13.24 12.62 -3.52
C LEU A 25 -11.87 12.05 -3.89
N VAL A 26 -11.12 12.72 -4.76
CA VAL A 26 -9.73 12.33 -5.10
C VAL A 26 -8.87 12.28 -3.85
N GLN A 27 -8.94 13.30 -2.99
CA GLN A 27 -8.18 13.34 -1.74
C GLN A 27 -8.58 12.21 -0.79
N ILE A 28 -9.89 11.95 -0.65
CA ILE A 28 -10.40 10.87 0.20
C ILE A 28 -9.89 9.50 -0.28
N LEU A 29 -9.94 9.25 -1.59
CA LEU A 29 -9.47 7.99 -2.17
C LEU A 29 -7.97 7.83 -2.00
N GLN A 30 -7.20 8.91 -2.15
CA GLN A 30 -5.76 8.90 -1.91
C GLN A 30 -5.44 8.57 -0.44
N LEU A 31 -6.11 9.21 0.51
CA LEU A 31 -5.94 8.93 1.93
C LEU A 31 -6.29 7.48 2.28
N ARG A 32 -7.39 6.95 1.73
CA ARG A 32 -7.78 5.55 1.94
C ARG A 32 -6.74 4.56 1.40
N GLN A 33 -6.18 4.83 0.23
CA GLN A 33 -5.11 3.99 -0.32
C GLN A 33 -3.84 4.01 0.54
N ILE A 34 -3.47 5.17 1.08
CA ILE A 34 -2.35 5.29 2.03
C ILE A 34 -2.62 4.46 3.28
N GLU A 35 -3.83 4.53 3.84
CA GLU A 35 -4.18 3.77 5.04
C GLU A 35 -4.21 2.25 4.80
N ILE A 36 -4.69 1.81 3.63
CA ILE A 36 -4.60 0.40 3.22
C ILE A 36 -3.13 -0.03 3.17
N ARG A 37 -2.28 0.75 2.50
CA ARG A 37 -0.86 0.43 2.38
C ARG A 37 -0.15 0.40 3.74
N ARG A 38 -0.51 1.32 4.65
CA ARG A 38 -0.01 1.32 6.04
C ARG A 38 -0.42 0.06 6.80
N ALA A 39 -1.66 -0.39 6.64
CA ALA A 39 -2.14 -1.61 7.27
C ALA A 39 -1.40 -2.85 6.75
N GLU A 40 -1.14 -2.93 5.44
CA GLU A 40 -0.32 -3.99 4.83
C GLU A 40 1.09 -4.01 5.42
N ILE A 41 1.77 -2.86 5.45
CA ILE A 41 3.12 -2.73 6.01
C ILE A 41 3.14 -3.13 7.49
N ALA A 42 2.14 -2.72 8.27
CA ALA A 42 2.05 -3.07 9.68
C ALA A 42 1.87 -4.59 9.88
N ALA A 43 1.04 -5.24 9.06
CA ALA A 43 0.85 -6.68 9.09
C ALA A 43 2.13 -7.44 8.71
N GLU A 44 2.83 -7.00 7.66
CA GLU A 44 4.12 -7.57 7.24
C GLU A 44 5.19 -7.40 8.32
N ALA A 45 5.29 -6.21 8.93
CA ALA A 45 6.22 -5.95 10.02
C ALA A 45 5.94 -6.86 11.22
N GLN A 46 4.67 -7.03 11.61
CA GLN A 46 4.31 -7.92 12.70
C GLN A 46 4.64 -9.38 12.39
N TYR A 47 4.42 -9.82 11.14
CA TYR A 47 4.80 -11.15 10.69
C TYR A 47 6.32 -11.35 10.77
N ALA A 48 7.12 -10.39 10.30
CA ALA A 48 8.58 -10.46 10.33
C ALA A 48 9.11 -10.56 11.77
N VAL A 49 8.59 -9.73 12.68
CA VAL A 49 8.95 -9.76 14.11
C VAL A 49 8.63 -11.12 14.72
N ASN A 50 7.43 -11.65 14.49
CA ASN A 50 7.04 -12.96 15.03
C ASN A 50 7.91 -14.10 14.46
N SER A 51 8.21 -14.06 13.17
CA SER A 51 9.04 -15.06 12.50
C SER A 51 10.49 -15.04 13.01
N PHE A 52 11.03 -13.84 13.31
CA PHE A 52 12.33 -13.70 13.94
C PHE A 52 12.36 -14.32 15.34
N TYR A 53 11.39 -14.00 16.20
CA TYR A 53 11.32 -14.57 17.55
C TYR A 53 11.03 -16.08 17.55
N ALA A 54 10.36 -16.59 16.52
CA ALA A 54 10.16 -18.03 16.31
C ALA A 54 11.42 -18.75 15.75
N GLY A 55 12.52 -18.03 15.48
CA GLY A 55 13.75 -18.58 14.92
C GLY A 55 13.66 -18.94 13.43
N GLN A 56 12.62 -18.48 12.73
CA GLN A 56 12.40 -18.73 11.30
C GLN A 56 13.18 -17.73 10.43
N LEU A 57 13.49 -16.55 10.96
CA LEU A 57 14.32 -15.54 10.31
C LEU A 57 15.64 -15.37 11.06
N GLN A 58 16.72 -15.19 10.30
CA GLN A 58 18.05 -14.93 10.86
C GLN A 58 18.22 -13.44 11.15
N ALA A 59 19.04 -13.15 12.17
CA ALA A 59 19.44 -11.77 12.45
C ALA A 59 20.30 -11.24 11.30
N SER A 60 20.00 -10.02 10.85
CA SER A 60 20.84 -9.26 9.92
C SER A 60 21.14 -7.91 10.53
N SER A 61 22.33 -7.37 10.24
CA SER A 61 22.60 -5.97 10.57
C SER A 61 21.80 -5.05 9.66
N ALA A 62 21.54 -3.83 10.12
CA ALA A 62 20.85 -2.82 9.33
C ALA A 62 21.64 -2.50 8.04
N GLU A 63 22.98 -2.42 8.13
CA GLU A 63 23.86 -2.16 6.99
C GLU A 63 23.75 -3.26 5.94
N ALA A 64 23.75 -4.53 6.36
CA ALA A 64 23.64 -5.67 5.45
C ALA A 64 22.25 -5.71 4.77
N ALA A 65 21.19 -5.37 5.49
CA ALA A 65 19.84 -5.28 4.94
C ALA A 65 19.71 -4.11 3.93
N ILE A 66 20.26 -2.93 4.26
CA ILE A 66 20.26 -1.77 3.37
C ILE A 66 21.06 -2.05 2.09
N ALA A 67 22.22 -2.71 2.19
CA ALA A 67 23.03 -3.08 1.04
C ALA A 67 22.26 -4.03 0.09
N GLN A 68 21.54 -5.01 0.62
CA GLN A 68 20.70 -5.91 -0.16
C GLN A 68 19.55 -5.15 -0.87
N LEU A 69 18.91 -4.20 -0.18
CA LEU A 69 17.86 -3.38 -0.77
C LEU A 69 18.38 -2.52 -1.93
N HIS A 70 19.53 -1.86 -1.76
CA HIS A 70 20.15 -1.10 -2.85
C HIS A 70 20.51 -1.98 -4.05
N GLN A 71 21.03 -3.19 -3.78
CA GLN A 71 21.34 -4.14 -4.85
C GLN A 71 20.09 -4.61 -5.60
N PHE A 72 19.00 -4.88 -4.88
CA PHE A 72 17.72 -5.26 -5.47
C PHE A 72 17.17 -4.16 -6.39
N ILE A 73 17.15 -2.91 -5.91
CA ILE A 73 16.68 -1.75 -6.71
C ILE A 73 17.52 -1.58 -7.98
N ALA A 74 18.84 -1.74 -7.89
CA ALA A 74 19.74 -1.61 -9.04
C ALA A 74 19.63 -2.76 -10.07
N GLN A 75 18.94 -3.86 -9.74
CA GLN A 75 18.70 -4.99 -10.64
C GLN A 75 17.33 -4.94 -11.33
N ASP A 76 16.40 -4.14 -10.80
CA ASP A 76 15.07 -3.88 -11.37
C ASP A 76 15.07 -2.71 -12.39
N GLU A 77 16.21 -2.02 -12.57
CA GLU A 77 16.49 -1.07 -13.66
C GLU A 77 17.20 -1.74 -14.85
#